data_AF-A0A9W8KX65-F1
#
_entry.id   AF-A0A9W8KX65-F1
#
_cell.length_a   1.000
_cell.length_b   1.000
_cell.length_c   1.000
_cell.angle_alpha   90.00
_cell.angle_beta   90.00
_cell.angle_gamma   90.00
#
_symmetry.space_group_name_H-M   'P 1'
#
loop_
_entity.id
_entity.type
_entity.pdbx_description
1 polymer ?
#
loop_
_entity_poly.entity_id
_entity_poly.type
_entity_poly.pdbx_seq_one_letter_code
_entity_poly.pdbx_strand_id
1 'polypeptide(L)'
;MSVVSDKTITARVASTKRRQVFKHALEKPYTISWPSATQTTQEAIIDALCKALQPVGAYFAASRQASKQINRIKRRRQRNLKKNKKKSASDDKIAKEEVKDSIPTIAAKLTDNSVAQEGQNMLRHLVLGINSTTRALEKQAQNNTAARDPKDSRSNNDLALVIVCKADIEPQVVAHFPALAHAARAADIANSAATTENTDSSNKDASRPGGLRLVGVVKGSEQRLAKAVCQQRVSAIGIRSGITELDEIIQLARIKVSAPSIPWIGPGSFTNITDAGQAAAPVFHQMKLRELHTTAPIPTKKTTK
;
A
#
# COMPACT_ATOMS: atom_id res chain seq x y z
N MET A 1 -8.51 -49.55 -51.73
CA MET A 1 -8.56 -50.13 -50.37
C MET A 1 -7.92 -49.14 -49.42
N SER A 2 -8.74 -48.44 -48.62
CA SER A 2 -8.31 -47.35 -47.73
C SER A 2 -8.19 -47.89 -46.31
N VAL A 3 -6.98 -47.84 -45.74
CA VAL A 3 -6.71 -48.24 -44.36
C VAL A 3 -7.11 -47.10 -43.44
N VAL A 4 -8.14 -47.33 -42.63
CA VAL A 4 -8.61 -46.42 -41.59
C VAL A 4 -7.57 -46.39 -40.47
N SER A 5 -7.04 -45.20 -40.18
CA SER A 5 -6.11 -44.95 -39.09
C SER A 5 -6.85 -44.82 -37.76
N ASP A 6 -6.60 -45.77 -36.86
CA ASP A 6 -7.10 -45.73 -35.48
C ASP A 6 -6.47 -44.58 -34.70
N LYS A 7 -7.33 -43.66 -34.24
CA LYS A 7 -6.94 -42.57 -33.35
C LYS A 7 -6.50 -43.14 -31.99
N THR A 8 -5.24 -42.92 -31.64
CA THR A 8 -4.69 -43.13 -30.31
C THR A 8 -5.35 -42.17 -29.31
N ILE A 9 -6.42 -42.64 -28.66
CA ILE A 9 -7.01 -41.99 -27.49
C ILE A 9 -6.01 -42.15 -26.34
N THR A 10 -5.38 -41.05 -25.95
CA THR A 10 -4.49 -41.02 -24.79
C THR A 10 -5.24 -41.41 -23.51
N ALA A 11 -4.65 -42.28 -22.69
CA ALA A 11 -5.22 -42.85 -21.46
C ALA A 11 -5.64 -41.83 -20.38
N ARG A 12 -5.44 -40.53 -20.60
CA ARG A 12 -5.94 -39.45 -19.72
C ARG A 12 -7.43 -39.14 -19.92
N VAL A 13 -8.06 -39.65 -21.00
CA VAL A 13 -9.47 -39.36 -21.35
C VAL A 13 -10.41 -40.55 -21.04
N ALA A 14 -9.87 -41.70 -20.60
CA ALA A 14 -10.70 -42.79 -20.06
C ALA A 14 -11.27 -42.37 -18.70
N SER A 15 -12.51 -41.89 -18.74
CA SER A 15 -13.31 -41.31 -17.67
C SER A 15 -13.28 -42.11 -16.36
N THR A 16 -12.37 -41.75 -15.45
CA THR A 16 -12.45 -42.20 -14.06
C THR A 16 -13.68 -41.55 -13.43
N LYS A 17 -14.73 -42.33 -13.20
CA LYS A 17 -15.94 -41.85 -12.50
C LYS A 17 -15.49 -41.14 -11.21
N ARG A 18 -15.98 -39.93 -10.96
CA ARG A 18 -15.68 -39.17 -9.74
C ARG A 18 -16.93 -39.08 -8.89
N ARG A 19 -16.79 -39.30 -7.58
CA ARG A 19 -17.86 -39.08 -6.60
C ARG A 19 -17.74 -37.65 -6.06
N GLN A 20 -18.85 -36.95 -5.94
CA GLN A 20 -18.91 -35.70 -5.20
C GLN A 20 -18.77 -36.00 -3.71
N VAL A 21 -17.86 -35.28 -3.04
CA VAL A 21 -17.59 -35.39 -1.61
C VAL A 21 -17.75 -34.01 -1.02
N PHE A 22 -18.68 -33.91 -0.09
CA PHE A 22 -18.93 -32.70 0.67
C PHE A 22 -18.01 -32.64 1.87
N LYS A 23 -17.27 -31.54 2.00
CA LYS A 23 -16.39 -31.29 3.14
C LYS A 23 -16.90 -30.08 3.88
N HIS A 24 -17.21 -30.25 5.15
CA HIS A 24 -17.61 -29.14 6.01
C HIS A 24 -16.36 -28.36 6.44
N ALA A 25 -16.37 -27.06 6.24
CA ALA A 25 -15.32 -26.14 6.65
C ALA A 25 -15.92 -25.01 7.49
N LEU A 26 -15.20 -24.62 8.55
CA LEU A 26 -15.62 -23.51 9.39
C LEU A 26 -15.38 -22.19 8.66
N GLU A 27 -16.42 -21.36 8.55
CA GLU A 27 -16.32 -20.01 8.05
C GLU A 27 -15.73 -19.08 9.12
N LYS A 28 -15.00 -18.04 8.70
CA LYS A 28 -14.44 -17.04 9.62
C LYS A 28 -15.51 -15.99 9.95
N PRO A 29 -16.08 -15.95 11.17
CA PRO A 29 -17.14 -15.00 11.51
C PRO A 29 -16.62 -13.56 11.59
N TYR A 30 -15.33 -13.38 11.90
CA TYR A 30 -14.68 -12.09 12.08
C TYR A 30 -14.09 -11.55 10.76
N THR A 31 -14.94 -11.31 9.78
CA THR A 31 -14.51 -10.68 8.52
C THR A 31 -14.42 -9.17 8.71
N ILE A 32 -13.24 -8.60 8.42
CA ILE A 32 -13.03 -7.15 8.49
C ILE A 32 -13.54 -6.52 7.20
N SER A 33 -14.56 -5.67 7.30
CA SER A 33 -15.07 -4.90 6.18
C SER A 33 -14.19 -3.67 5.92
N TRP A 34 -14.10 -3.29 4.65
CA TRP A 34 -13.50 -2.01 4.28
C TRP A 34 -14.46 -0.87 4.67
N PRO A 35 -13.94 0.30 5.08
CA PRO A 35 -14.79 1.46 5.35
C PRO A 35 -15.62 1.80 4.12
N SER A 36 -16.92 2.05 4.34
CA SER A 36 -17.86 2.42 3.28
C SER A 36 -17.61 3.87 2.86
N ALA A 37 -17.51 4.07 1.55
CA ALA A 37 -17.43 5.39 0.91
C ALA A 37 -18.19 5.32 -0.41
N THR A 38 -19.00 6.33 -0.70
CA THR A 38 -19.75 6.43 -1.97
C THR A 38 -18.78 6.53 -3.14
N GLN A 39 -19.10 5.90 -4.28
CA GLN A 39 -18.25 5.93 -5.48
C GLN A 39 -17.91 7.36 -5.93
N THR A 40 -18.90 8.26 -5.96
CA THR A 40 -18.70 9.69 -6.29
C THR A 40 -17.67 10.36 -5.39
N THR A 41 -17.61 9.96 -4.12
CA THR A 41 -16.62 10.50 -3.16
C THR A 41 -15.23 9.93 -3.45
N GLN A 42 -15.13 8.65 -3.73
CA GLN A 42 -13.85 8.00 -4.07
C GLN A 42 -13.25 8.64 -5.33
N GLU A 43 -14.06 8.88 -6.36
CA GLU A 43 -13.66 9.55 -7.59
C GLU A 43 -13.20 10.99 -7.33
N ALA A 44 -13.96 11.78 -6.54
CA ALA A 44 -13.56 13.14 -6.18
C ALA A 44 -12.22 13.19 -5.42
N ILE A 45 -11.98 12.25 -4.50
CA ILE A 45 -10.69 12.13 -3.78
C ILE A 45 -9.55 11.85 -4.75
N ILE A 46 -9.75 10.93 -5.69
CA ILE A 46 -8.72 10.56 -6.68
C ILE A 46 -8.44 11.72 -7.63
N ASP A 47 -9.46 12.44 -8.07
CA ASP A 47 -9.30 13.57 -8.97
C ASP A 47 -8.52 14.71 -8.32
N ALA A 48 -8.86 15.05 -7.08
CA ALA A 48 -8.12 16.03 -6.28
C ALA A 48 -6.66 15.57 -6.07
N LEU A 49 -6.46 14.30 -5.74
CA LEU A 49 -5.12 13.74 -5.52
C LEU A 49 -4.29 13.72 -6.81
N CYS A 50 -4.87 13.37 -7.96
CA CYS A 50 -4.17 13.39 -9.24
C CYS A 50 -3.71 14.80 -9.62
N LYS A 51 -4.49 15.84 -9.28
CA LYS A 51 -4.11 17.24 -9.49
C LYS A 51 -2.97 17.64 -8.54
N ALA A 52 -3.08 17.31 -7.25
CA ALA A 52 -2.05 17.62 -6.26
C ALA A 52 -0.72 16.89 -6.52
N LEU A 53 -0.74 15.68 -7.08
CA LEU A 53 0.47 14.89 -7.35
C LEU A 53 1.23 15.27 -8.64
N GLN A 54 0.75 16.24 -9.43
CA GLN A 54 1.42 16.64 -10.68
C GLN A 54 2.87 17.13 -10.49
N PRO A 55 3.20 17.96 -9.47
CA PRO A 55 4.58 18.39 -9.23
C PRO A 55 5.49 17.21 -8.87
N VAL A 56 4.97 16.25 -8.11
CA VAL A 56 5.67 15.00 -7.77
C VAL A 56 5.98 14.19 -9.04
N GLY A 57 5.02 14.11 -9.96
CA GLY A 57 5.21 13.47 -11.26
C GLY A 57 6.32 14.14 -12.09
N ALA A 58 6.33 15.48 -12.13
CA ALA A 58 7.37 16.25 -12.81
C ALA A 58 8.76 15.97 -12.23
N TYR A 59 8.88 15.91 -10.90
CA TYR A 59 10.12 15.52 -10.22
C TYR A 59 10.59 14.12 -10.62
N PHE A 60 9.71 13.11 -10.60
CA PHE A 60 10.07 11.76 -11.01
C PHE A 60 10.46 11.67 -12.49
N ALA A 61 9.77 12.40 -13.36
CA ALA A 61 10.09 12.47 -14.78
C ALA A 61 11.49 13.06 -15.02
N ALA A 62 11.80 14.19 -14.37
CA ALA A 62 13.11 14.83 -14.42
C ALA A 62 14.22 13.91 -13.88
N SER A 63 13.99 13.29 -12.72
CA SER A 63 14.93 12.33 -12.10
C SER A 63 15.21 11.11 -12.99
N ARG A 64 14.17 10.59 -13.65
CA ARG A 64 14.29 9.48 -14.62
C ARG A 64 15.07 9.91 -15.87
N GLN A 65 14.88 11.13 -16.37
CA GLN A 65 15.64 11.67 -17.50
C GLN A 65 17.12 11.86 -17.15
N ALA A 66 17.41 12.45 -15.98
CA ALA A 66 18.77 12.61 -15.46
C ALA A 66 19.49 11.26 -15.35
N SER A 67 18.83 10.25 -14.77
CA SER A 67 19.36 8.89 -14.65
C SER A 67 19.69 8.26 -16.01
N LYS A 68 18.82 8.46 -17.02
CA LYS A 68 19.08 7.98 -18.39
C LYS A 68 20.30 8.66 -19.02
N GLN A 69 20.46 9.98 -18.82
CA GLN A 69 21.63 10.72 -19.33
C GLN A 69 22.93 10.25 -18.67
N ILE A 70 22.94 10.10 -17.34
CA ILE A 70 24.10 9.59 -16.58
C ILE A 70 24.50 8.20 -17.08
N ASN A 71 23.52 7.30 -17.27
CA ASN A 71 23.79 5.96 -17.77
C ASN A 71 24.31 5.95 -19.21
N ARG A 72 23.86 6.88 -20.07
CA ARG A 72 24.42 7.05 -21.42
C ARG A 72 25.88 7.49 -21.38
N ILE A 73 26.23 8.45 -20.51
CA ILE A 73 27.61 8.93 -20.35
C ILE A 73 28.51 7.81 -19.84
N LYS A 74 28.07 7.07 -18.79
CA LYS A 74 28.82 5.91 -18.26
C LYS A 74 29.07 4.85 -19.33
N ARG A 75 28.05 4.50 -20.13
CA ARG A 75 28.19 3.55 -21.25
C ARG A 75 29.16 4.04 -22.32
N ARG A 76 29.14 5.35 -22.65
CA ARG A 76 30.09 5.95 -23.62
C ARG A 76 31.53 5.89 -23.10
N ARG A 77 31.75 6.23 -21.83
CA ARG A 77 33.08 6.14 -21.18
C ARG A 77 33.62 4.72 -21.19
N GLN A 78 32.79 3.72 -20.83
CA GLN A 78 33.19 2.31 -20.88
C GLN A 78 33.55 1.82 -22.29
N ARG A 79 32.83 2.29 -23.32
CA ARG A 79 33.16 1.97 -24.72
C ARG A 79 34.49 2.58 -25.16
N ASN A 80 34.79 3.81 -24.74
CA ASN A 80 36.04 4.49 -25.08
C ASN A 80 37.25 3.81 -24.40
N LEU A 81 37.13 3.44 -23.12
CA LEU A 81 38.18 2.70 -22.40
C LEU A 81 38.54 1.37 -23.08
N LYS A 82 37.53 0.62 -23.56
CA LYS A 82 37.77 -0.63 -24.31
C LYS A 82 38.44 -0.42 -25.68
N LYS A 83 38.21 0.72 -26.33
CA LYS A 83 38.86 1.07 -27.61
C LYS A 83 40.32 1.46 -27.42
N ASN A 84 40.62 2.25 -26.38
CA ASN A 84 42.00 2.66 -26.10
C ASN A 84 42.87 1.50 -25.61
N LYS A 85 42.32 0.56 -24.82
CA LYS A 85 43.05 -0.66 -24.40
C LYS A 85 43.51 -1.54 -25.58
N LYS A 86 42.87 -1.44 -26.76
CA LYS A 86 43.33 -2.12 -27.98
C LYS A 86 44.38 -1.34 -28.77
N LYS A 87 44.60 -0.06 -28.47
CA LYS A 87 45.52 0.83 -29.21
C LYS A 87 46.79 1.20 -28.45
N SER A 88 46.84 1.04 -27.13
CA SER A 88 48.03 1.32 -26.31
C SER A 88 48.36 0.13 -25.42
N ALA A 89 49.18 -0.79 -25.95
CA ALA A 89 49.92 -1.77 -25.14
C ALA A 89 51.32 -1.25 -24.73
N SER A 90 51.62 0.02 -25.02
CA SER A 90 52.85 0.72 -24.66
C SER A 90 52.50 2.07 -24.02
N ASP A 91 53.07 2.35 -22.85
CA ASP A 91 52.93 3.53 -22.00
C ASP A 91 51.61 3.72 -21.22
N ASP A 92 51.65 3.35 -19.94
CA ASP A 92 50.52 3.40 -19.01
C ASP A 92 51.00 3.89 -17.63
N LYS A 93 51.00 5.21 -17.41
CA LYS A 93 51.07 5.92 -16.12
C LYS A 93 50.67 7.38 -16.39
N ILE A 94 49.88 8.01 -15.51
CA ILE A 94 49.35 9.40 -15.60
C ILE A 94 47.99 9.52 -16.35
N ALA A 95 46.88 9.04 -15.77
CA ALA A 95 45.52 9.51 -16.10
C ALA A 95 44.42 8.95 -15.15
N LYS A 96 44.55 9.13 -13.83
CA LYS A 96 43.53 8.63 -12.86
C LYS A 96 42.78 9.68 -12.03
N GLU A 97 43.11 10.98 -12.10
CA GLU A 97 42.56 11.94 -11.11
C GLU A 97 41.35 12.79 -11.53
N GLU A 98 41.05 13.06 -12.80
CA GLU A 98 40.03 14.08 -13.14
C GLU A 98 38.54 13.61 -13.18
N VAL A 99 38.19 12.40 -12.77
CA VAL A 99 36.91 11.77 -13.22
C VAL A 99 35.73 11.88 -12.24
N LYS A 100 35.92 12.37 -11.01
CA LYS A 100 34.85 12.38 -9.98
C LYS A 100 33.90 13.58 -10.04
N ASP A 101 34.28 14.72 -10.63
CA ASP A 101 33.56 15.98 -10.38
C ASP A 101 32.45 16.32 -11.38
N SER A 102 32.29 15.59 -12.50
CA SER A 102 31.29 15.96 -13.53
C SER A 102 29.93 15.23 -13.42
N ILE A 103 29.75 14.33 -12.46
CA ILE A 103 28.51 13.55 -12.30
C ILE A 103 27.46 14.24 -11.39
N PRO A 104 27.83 14.92 -10.29
CA PRO A 104 26.87 15.59 -9.41
C PRO A 104 26.18 16.80 -10.08
N THR A 105 26.91 17.53 -10.92
CA THR A 105 26.49 18.84 -11.46
C THR A 105 25.30 18.76 -12.43
N ILE A 106 25.13 17.65 -13.14
CA ILE A 106 24.04 17.47 -14.12
C ILE A 106 22.71 17.13 -13.42
N ALA A 107 22.76 16.36 -12.33
CA ALA A 107 21.57 16.04 -11.55
C ALA A 107 21.03 17.29 -10.84
N ALA A 108 21.93 18.14 -10.30
CA ALA A 108 21.57 19.41 -9.66
C ALA A 108 20.97 20.42 -10.65
N LYS A 109 21.59 20.60 -11.83
CA LYS A 109 21.08 21.54 -12.87
C LYS A 109 19.72 21.16 -13.45
N LEU A 110 19.30 19.89 -13.38
CA LEU A 110 17.97 19.45 -13.85
C LEU A 110 16.87 19.59 -12.78
N THR A 111 17.26 19.81 -11.52
CA THR A 111 16.35 19.97 -10.37
C THR A 111 16.12 21.43 -9.96
N ASP A 112 16.74 22.41 -10.64
CA ASP A 112 16.58 23.84 -10.37
C ASP A 112 15.22 24.43 -10.84
N ASN A 113 14.36 23.61 -11.45
CA ASN A 113 12.98 24.01 -11.73
C ASN A 113 12.19 24.09 -10.41
N SER A 114 11.58 25.25 -10.13
CA SER A 114 10.76 25.48 -8.92
C SER A 114 9.73 24.37 -8.66
N VAL A 115 9.09 23.89 -9.72
CA VAL A 115 8.09 22.79 -9.69
C VAL A 115 8.71 21.45 -9.23
N ALA A 116 9.97 21.19 -9.57
CA ALA A 116 10.65 19.96 -9.15
C ALA A 116 11.04 19.99 -7.67
N GLN A 117 11.39 21.18 -7.15
CA GLN A 117 11.66 21.38 -5.72
C GLN A 117 10.39 21.20 -4.87
N GLU A 118 9.26 21.74 -5.33
CA GLU A 118 7.95 21.54 -4.71
C GLU A 118 7.59 20.04 -4.66
N GLY A 119 7.73 19.34 -5.78
CA GLY A 119 7.53 17.89 -5.82
C GLY A 119 8.44 17.11 -4.87
N GLN A 120 9.69 17.56 -4.65
CA GLN A 120 10.60 16.94 -3.69
C GLN A 120 10.17 17.16 -2.24
N ASN A 121 9.64 18.34 -1.91
CA ASN A 121 9.11 18.64 -0.58
C ASN A 121 7.87 17.79 -0.29
N MET A 122 6.95 17.71 -1.24
CA MET A 122 5.75 16.86 -1.15
C MET A 122 6.11 15.38 -0.90
N LEU A 123 7.13 14.87 -1.59
CA LEU A 123 7.56 13.48 -1.46
C LEU A 123 7.97 13.06 -0.06
N ARG A 124 8.41 13.99 0.80
CA ARG A 124 8.79 13.68 2.18
C ARG A 124 7.60 13.27 3.04
N HIS A 125 6.40 13.73 2.68
CA HIS A 125 5.16 13.41 3.40
C HIS A 125 4.33 12.34 2.69
N LEU A 126 4.79 11.82 1.55
CA LEU A 126 4.12 10.77 0.78
C LEU A 126 4.82 9.44 0.96
N VAL A 127 4.03 8.39 1.16
CA VAL A 127 4.50 7.00 1.23
C VAL A 127 3.89 6.25 0.06
N LEU A 128 4.71 5.85 -0.90
CA LEU A 128 4.26 5.19 -2.12
C LEU A 128 4.55 3.69 -2.06
N GLY A 129 3.55 2.89 -2.45
CA GLY A 129 3.66 1.44 -2.59
C GLY A 129 3.18 0.66 -1.36
N ILE A 130 2.73 -0.57 -1.58
CA ILE A 130 2.09 -1.43 -0.57
C ILE A 130 3.01 -1.68 0.62
N ASN A 131 4.21 -2.20 0.39
CA ASN A 131 5.13 -2.55 1.49
C ASN A 131 5.59 -1.31 2.29
N SER A 132 5.69 -0.15 1.63
CA SER A 132 6.06 1.09 2.29
C SER A 132 4.92 1.59 3.18
N THR A 133 3.68 1.54 2.69
CA THR A 133 2.51 1.96 3.46
C THR A 133 2.21 1.00 4.60
N THR A 134 2.40 -0.30 4.44
CA THR A 134 2.24 -1.28 5.52
C THR A 134 3.24 -1.05 6.63
N ARG A 135 4.54 -0.91 6.32
CA ARG A 135 5.57 -0.60 7.32
C ARG A 135 5.30 0.69 8.07
N ALA A 136 4.79 1.71 7.37
CA ALA A 136 4.42 2.97 8.00
C ALA A 136 3.24 2.81 8.97
N LEU A 137 2.20 2.06 8.59
CA LEU A 137 1.07 1.74 9.47
C LEU A 137 1.48 0.85 10.66
N GLU A 138 2.33 -0.16 10.45
CA GLU A 138 2.87 -1.02 11.50
C GLU A 138 3.65 -0.20 12.52
N LYS A 139 4.54 0.69 12.05
CA LYS A 139 5.29 1.59 12.92
C LYS A 139 4.35 2.47 13.76
N GLN A 140 3.32 3.05 13.12
CA GLN A 140 2.35 3.89 13.83
C GLN A 140 1.53 3.10 14.86
N ALA A 141 1.17 1.85 14.57
CA ALA A 141 0.48 0.97 15.50
C ALA A 141 1.36 0.52 16.68
N GLN A 142 2.65 0.29 16.46
CA GLN A 142 3.62 -0.13 17.49
C GLN A 142 3.98 0.99 18.47
N ASN A 143 3.87 2.26 18.06
CA ASN A 143 4.17 3.41 18.90
C ASN A 143 3.27 3.55 20.17
N ASN A 144 2.35 2.61 20.42
CA ASN A 144 1.50 2.54 21.61
C ASN A 144 2.08 1.66 22.73
N THR A 145 2.98 0.72 22.44
CA THR A 145 3.38 -0.33 23.41
C THR A 145 4.69 -0.08 24.13
N ALA A 146 5.51 0.86 23.65
CA ALA A 146 6.74 1.26 24.31
C ALA A 146 6.61 2.70 24.80
N ALA A 147 6.90 2.91 26.08
CA ALA A 147 6.99 4.22 26.73
C ALA A 147 7.71 5.21 25.83
N ARG A 148 6.94 6.10 25.20
CA ARG A 148 7.48 7.15 24.35
C ARG A 148 8.17 8.15 25.27
N ASP A 149 9.42 8.50 24.97
CA ASP A 149 10.02 9.68 25.58
C ASP A 149 9.15 10.90 25.22
N PRO A 150 8.64 11.67 26.19
CA PRO A 150 7.71 12.79 25.96
C PRO A 150 8.31 13.94 25.14
N LYS A 151 9.61 13.88 24.78
CA LYS A 151 10.30 14.86 23.94
C LYS A 151 10.10 14.66 22.44
N ASP A 152 9.65 13.49 21.98
CA ASP A 152 9.28 13.30 20.57
C ASP A 152 7.84 13.78 20.35
N SER A 153 7.65 15.10 20.38
CA SER A 153 6.43 15.78 19.93
C SER A 153 5.96 15.16 18.62
N ARG A 154 4.69 14.70 18.56
CA ARG A 154 4.00 14.09 17.39
C ARG A 154 4.82 14.25 16.11
N SER A 155 5.68 13.28 15.82
CA SER A 155 6.52 13.40 14.64
C SER A 155 5.60 13.62 13.45
N ASN A 156 5.90 14.60 12.60
CA ASN A 156 5.14 15.00 11.42
C ASN A 156 5.09 13.89 10.33
N ASN A 157 5.16 12.64 10.77
CA ASN A 157 5.41 11.40 10.06
C ASN A 157 4.26 10.39 10.22
N ASP A 158 3.28 10.67 11.06
CA ASP A 158 2.10 9.83 11.24
C ASP A 158 1.20 9.93 10.01
N LEU A 159 0.64 8.80 9.57
CA LEU A 159 -0.23 8.77 8.41
C LEU A 159 -1.61 9.32 8.78
N ALA A 160 -2.08 10.29 8.01
CA ALA A 160 -3.40 10.86 8.15
C ALA A 160 -4.42 10.22 7.20
N LEU A 161 -3.97 9.81 6.00
CA LEU A 161 -4.82 9.22 4.98
C LEU A 161 -4.07 8.11 4.25
N VAL A 162 -4.71 6.96 4.07
CA VAL A 162 -4.21 5.85 3.25
C VAL A 162 -5.24 5.54 2.17
N ILE A 163 -4.78 5.51 0.93
CA ILE A 163 -5.58 5.23 -0.26
C ILE A 163 -5.04 3.95 -0.88
N VAL A 164 -5.92 2.98 -1.14
CA VAL A 164 -5.55 1.67 -1.70
C VAL A 164 -6.43 1.35 -2.90
N CYS A 165 -5.81 1.00 -4.02
CA CYS A 165 -6.49 0.62 -5.27
C CYS A 165 -7.06 -0.80 -5.20
N LYS A 166 -7.94 -1.06 -4.22
CA LYS A 166 -8.44 -2.40 -3.89
C LYS A 166 -9.12 -3.13 -5.06
N ALA A 167 -9.70 -2.41 -6.01
CA ALA A 167 -10.38 -2.97 -7.16
C ALA A 167 -9.44 -3.37 -8.32
N ASP A 168 -8.19 -2.88 -8.29
CA ASP A 168 -7.17 -3.13 -9.32
C ASP A 168 -6.14 -4.19 -8.89
N ILE A 169 -6.13 -4.57 -7.61
CA ILE A 169 -5.13 -5.45 -6.99
C ILE A 169 -5.80 -6.72 -6.48
N GLU A 170 -5.07 -7.82 -6.45
CA GLU A 170 -5.53 -9.06 -5.84
C GLU A 170 -5.92 -8.84 -4.36
N PRO A 171 -7.14 -9.24 -3.94
CA PRO A 171 -7.65 -8.96 -2.59
C PRO A 171 -6.74 -9.46 -1.46
N GLN A 172 -6.02 -10.56 -1.66
CA GLN A 172 -5.12 -11.14 -0.66
C GLN A 172 -3.98 -10.19 -0.27
N VAL A 173 -3.48 -9.42 -1.24
CA VAL A 173 -2.37 -8.49 -1.03
C VAL A 173 -2.81 -7.27 -0.22
N VAL A 174 -4.09 -6.90 -0.26
CA VAL A 174 -4.60 -5.67 0.40
C VAL A 174 -5.51 -5.96 1.60
N ALA A 175 -5.86 -7.23 1.87
CA ALA A 175 -6.81 -7.61 2.91
C ALA A 175 -6.43 -7.16 4.33
N HIS A 176 -5.14 -6.93 4.60
CA HIS A 176 -4.64 -6.54 5.91
C HIS A 176 -4.73 -5.03 6.21
N PHE A 177 -4.96 -4.17 5.20
CA PHE A 177 -4.98 -2.72 5.39
C PHE A 177 -6.04 -2.23 6.39
N PRO A 178 -7.31 -2.71 6.35
CA PRO A 178 -8.31 -2.33 7.35
C PRO A 178 -7.86 -2.64 8.78
N ALA A 179 -7.20 -3.80 8.97
CA ALA A 179 -6.71 -4.24 10.27
C ALA A 179 -5.62 -3.30 10.81
N LEU A 180 -4.59 -3.06 10.00
CA LEU A 180 -3.48 -2.18 10.36
C LEU A 180 -3.94 -0.73 10.55
N ALA A 181 -4.82 -0.23 9.69
CA ALA A 181 -5.33 1.14 9.79
C ALA A 181 -6.14 1.35 11.08
N HIS A 182 -6.91 0.35 11.49
CA HIS A 182 -7.60 0.41 12.78
C HIS A 182 -6.61 0.42 13.95
N ALA A 183 -5.61 -0.48 13.96
CA ALA A 183 -4.60 -0.53 15.02
C ALA A 183 -3.78 0.77 15.13
N ALA A 184 -3.34 1.31 13.99
CA ALA A 184 -2.64 2.60 13.94
C ALA A 184 -3.52 3.75 14.45
N ARG A 185 -4.80 3.76 14.08
CA ARG A 185 -5.76 4.74 14.59
C ARG A 185 -6.00 4.60 16.10
N ALA A 186 -6.10 3.38 16.61
CA ALA A 186 -6.28 3.13 18.04
C ALA A 186 -5.07 3.63 18.85
N ALA A 187 -3.85 3.43 18.33
CA ALA A 187 -2.62 3.98 18.89
C ALA A 187 -2.64 5.52 18.92
N ASP A 188 -3.03 6.18 17.82
CA ASP A 188 -3.17 7.65 17.79
C ASP A 188 -4.16 8.16 18.83
N ILE A 189 -5.31 7.48 18.98
CA ILE A 189 -6.34 7.88 19.94
C ILE A 189 -5.82 7.75 21.37
N ALA A 190 -5.17 6.63 21.72
CA ALA A 190 -4.57 6.40 23.03
C ALA A 190 -3.53 7.48 23.37
N ASN A 191 -2.62 7.77 22.43
CA ASN A 191 -1.61 8.82 22.59
C ASN A 191 -2.23 10.22 22.74
N SER A 192 -3.33 10.50 22.02
CA SER A 192 -4.03 11.77 22.16
C SER A 192 -4.74 11.93 23.51
N ALA A 193 -5.27 10.84 24.08
CA ALA A 193 -5.93 10.85 25.38
C ALA A 193 -4.95 11.20 26.51
N ALA A 194 -3.75 10.61 26.50
CA ALA A 194 -2.72 10.85 27.51
C ALA A 194 -2.18 12.30 27.55
N THR A 195 -2.30 13.06 26.45
CA THR A 195 -1.83 14.45 26.39
C THR A 195 -2.92 15.48 26.77
N THR A 196 -4.20 15.10 26.78
CA THR A 196 -5.34 16.05 26.84
C THR A 196 -6.04 16.06 28.21
N GLU A 197 -5.29 15.97 29.31
CA GLU A 197 -5.86 16.12 30.66
C GLU A 197 -6.15 17.59 31.06
N ASN A 198 -5.82 18.59 30.21
CA ASN A 198 -5.88 20.01 30.57
C ASN A 198 -6.68 20.93 29.61
N THR A 199 -7.66 20.44 28.84
CA THR A 199 -8.51 21.38 28.06
C THR A 199 -9.92 20.85 27.78
N ASP A 200 -10.89 21.71 28.10
CA ASP A 200 -12.31 21.40 28.26
C ASP A 200 -12.99 20.75 27.05
N SER A 201 -13.86 19.80 27.40
CA SER A 201 -14.57 18.89 26.52
C SER A 201 -16.00 19.37 26.25
N SER A 202 -16.30 19.84 25.04
CA SER A 202 -17.70 20.04 24.63
C SER A 202 -18.01 19.86 23.14
N ASN A 203 -17.09 19.41 22.28
CA ASN A 203 -17.45 19.10 20.88
C ASN A 203 -16.53 18.04 20.25
N LYS A 204 -16.62 16.79 20.71
CA LYS A 204 -15.75 15.68 20.32
C LYS A 204 -16.56 14.69 19.48
N ASP A 205 -16.49 14.77 18.15
CA ASP A 205 -16.47 13.57 17.27
C ASP A 205 -16.39 13.89 15.76
N ALA A 206 -16.82 15.06 15.31
CA ALA A 206 -16.79 15.39 13.88
C ALA A 206 -15.49 16.08 13.39
N SER A 207 -14.74 16.76 14.27
CA SER A 207 -13.58 17.59 13.86
C SER A 207 -12.28 17.31 14.60
N ARG A 208 -12.11 16.13 15.25
CA ARG A 208 -10.81 15.82 15.87
C ARG A 208 -9.71 15.81 14.79
N PRO A 209 -8.68 16.67 14.87
CA PRO A 209 -7.73 16.90 13.79
C PRO A 209 -6.71 15.76 13.53
N GLY A 210 -6.86 14.58 14.17
CA GLY A 210 -5.80 13.57 14.23
C GLY A 210 -6.23 12.13 13.96
N GLY A 211 -7.19 11.90 13.06
CA GLY A 211 -7.65 10.54 12.75
C GLY A 211 -7.17 10.01 11.41
N LEU A 212 -6.40 8.92 11.40
CA LEU A 212 -6.14 8.13 10.19
C LEU A 212 -7.47 7.72 9.50
N ARG A 213 -7.51 7.87 8.18
CA ARG A 213 -8.60 7.37 7.31
C ARG A 213 -8.04 6.39 6.29
N LEU A 214 -8.83 5.36 5.98
CA LEU A 214 -8.52 4.39 4.94
C LEU A 214 -9.58 4.50 3.84
N VAL A 215 -9.15 4.59 2.59
CA VAL A 215 -10.04 4.67 1.43
C VAL A 215 -9.66 3.57 0.44
N GLY A 216 -10.59 2.65 0.20
CA GLY A 216 -10.46 1.67 -0.87
C GLY A 216 -11.14 2.21 -2.13
N VAL A 217 -10.39 2.43 -3.19
CA VAL A 217 -10.89 3.10 -4.40
C VAL A 217 -11.35 2.13 -5.51
N VAL A 218 -12.12 2.67 -6.45
CA VAL A 218 -12.68 1.97 -7.63
C VAL A 218 -11.63 1.54 -8.65
N LYS A 219 -12.06 0.69 -9.58
CA LYS A 219 -11.22 0.14 -10.66
C LYS A 219 -10.71 1.26 -11.60
N GLY A 220 -9.49 1.11 -12.10
CA GLY A 220 -8.82 2.07 -12.99
C GLY A 220 -8.07 3.18 -12.25
N SER A 221 -8.22 3.28 -10.94
CA SER A 221 -7.57 4.31 -10.13
C SER A 221 -6.05 4.13 -10.07
N GLU A 222 -5.56 2.88 -10.09
CA GLU A 222 -4.13 2.59 -10.13
C GLU A 222 -3.44 3.27 -11.33
N GLN A 223 -4.05 3.17 -12.52
CA GLN A 223 -3.47 3.75 -13.73
C GLN A 223 -3.51 5.28 -13.71
N ARG A 224 -4.59 5.87 -13.18
CA ARG A 224 -4.74 7.33 -13.06
C ARG A 224 -3.68 7.91 -12.12
N LEU A 225 -3.51 7.30 -10.96
CA LEU A 225 -2.48 7.69 -9.99
C LEU A 225 -1.07 7.44 -10.51
N ALA A 226 -0.82 6.31 -11.17
CA ALA A 226 0.48 6.01 -11.78
C ALA A 226 0.86 7.05 -12.84
N LYS A 227 -0.09 7.47 -13.68
CA LYS A 227 0.12 8.53 -14.68
C LYS A 227 0.43 9.88 -14.01
N ALA A 228 -0.30 10.27 -12.98
CA ALA A 228 -0.08 11.52 -12.25
C ALA A 228 1.31 11.58 -11.60
N VAL A 229 1.76 10.48 -10.98
CA VAL A 229 3.06 10.39 -10.29
C VAL A 229 4.21 10.03 -11.25
N CYS A 230 3.93 9.81 -12.54
CA CYS A 230 4.92 9.34 -13.53
C CYS A 230 5.64 8.03 -13.13
N GLN A 231 4.92 7.15 -12.43
CA GLN A 231 5.39 5.82 -12.04
C GLN A 231 4.72 4.73 -12.88
N GLN A 232 5.30 3.54 -12.93
CA GLN A 232 4.72 2.45 -13.74
C GLN A 232 3.42 1.92 -13.11
N ARG A 233 3.38 1.82 -11.78
CA ARG A 233 2.27 1.29 -11.00
C ARG A 233 2.23 1.96 -9.64
N VAL A 234 1.03 2.31 -9.16
CA VAL A 234 0.82 2.91 -7.83
C VAL A 234 -0.42 2.29 -7.20
N SER A 235 -0.19 1.30 -6.36
CA SER A 235 -1.21 0.44 -5.77
C SER A 235 -1.72 0.94 -4.41
N ALA A 236 -0.86 1.62 -3.65
CA ALA A 236 -1.21 2.22 -2.37
C ALA A 236 -0.42 3.52 -2.17
N ILE A 237 -1.08 4.52 -1.57
CA ILE A 237 -0.50 5.83 -1.23
C ILE A 237 -0.87 6.13 0.22
N GLY A 238 0.12 6.40 1.05
CA GLY A 238 -0.04 6.97 2.38
C GLY A 238 0.33 8.45 2.34
N ILE A 239 -0.47 9.28 3.01
CA ILE A 239 -0.25 10.72 3.16
C ILE A 239 -0.06 11.00 4.64
N ARG A 240 1.07 11.62 4.96
CA ARG A 240 1.38 12.11 6.31
C ARG A 240 0.70 13.45 6.54
N SER A 241 0.41 13.77 7.79
CA SER A 241 -0.04 15.12 8.16
C SER A 241 1.05 16.17 7.91
N GLY A 242 0.66 17.43 7.76
CA GLY A 242 1.59 18.57 7.75
C GLY A 242 1.86 19.19 6.37
N ILE A 243 1.15 18.76 5.32
CA ILE A 243 1.14 19.45 4.02
C ILE A 243 -0.22 20.09 3.80
N THR A 244 -0.22 21.41 3.65
CA THR A 244 -1.41 22.22 3.36
C THR A 244 -2.10 21.82 2.05
N GLU A 245 -1.34 21.54 0.98
CA GLU A 245 -1.85 21.13 -0.33
C GLU A 245 -2.67 19.83 -0.29
N LEU A 246 -2.37 18.93 0.66
CA LEU A 246 -3.06 17.64 0.81
C LEU A 246 -4.07 17.64 1.97
N ASP A 247 -4.06 18.69 2.81
CA ASP A 247 -4.97 18.80 3.95
C ASP A 247 -6.43 18.89 3.50
N GLU A 248 -6.74 19.54 2.39
CA GLU A 248 -8.10 19.57 1.82
C GLU A 248 -8.61 18.16 1.48
N ILE A 249 -7.75 17.33 0.91
CA ILE A 249 -8.08 15.94 0.56
C ILE A 249 -8.27 15.11 1.82
N ILE A 250 -7.40 15.31 2.82
CA ILE A 250 -7.51 14.66 4.13
C ILE A 250 -8.82 15.06 4.81
N GLN A 251 -9.19 16.34 4.80
CA GLN A 251 -10.44 16.83 5.38
C GLN A 251 -11.65 16.27 4.64
N LEU A 252 -11.63 16.26 3.31
CA LEU A 252 -12.71 15.69 2.51
C LEU A 252 -12.90 14.19 2.82
N ALA A 253 -11.80 13.44 2.94
CA ALA A 253 -11.84 12.03 3.34
C ALA A 253 -12.34 11.86 4.79
N ARG A 254 -11.97 12.75 5.71
CA ARG A 254 -12.44 12.70 7.11
C ARG A 254 -13.94 12.90 7.24
N ILE A 255 -14.52 13.80 6.43
CA ILE A 255 -15.95 14.11 6.44
C ILE A 255 -16.75 12.99 5.75
N LYS A 256 -16.30 12.52 4.59
CA LYS A 256 -17.10 11.63 3.73
C LYS A 256 -16.81 10.14 3.90
N VAL A 257 -15.70 9.76 4.53
CA VAL A 257 -15.31 8.36 4.70
C VAL A 257 -15.36 7.96 6.17
N SER A 258 -16.04 6.85 6.44
CA SER A 258 -16.11 6.24 7.76
C SER A 258 -14.71 5.85 8.27
N ALA A 259 -14.50 6.00 9.57
CA ALA A 259 -13.23 5.61 10.17
C ALA A 259 -13.06 4.08 10.12
N PRO A 260 -11.83 3.57 9.89
CA PRO A 260 -11.59 2.13 9.95
C PRO A 260 -11.83 1.63 11.37
N SER A 261 -12.83 0.77 11.54
CA SER A 261 -13.22 0.18 12.82
C SER A 261 -13.30 -1.33 12.69
N ILE A 262 -12.70 -2.04 13.64
CA ILE A 262 -12.84 -3.48 13.77
C ILE A 262 -13.70 -3.72 15.01
N PRO A 263 -14.93 -4.22 14.88
CA PRO A 263 -15.85 -4.31 16.02
C PRO A 263 -15.37 -5.26 17.13
N TRP A 264 -14.49 -6.21 16.80
CA TRP A 264 -13.94 -7.22 17.72
C TRP A 264 -12.51 -6.91 18.19
N ILE A 265 -11.94 -5.76 17.81
CA ILE A 265 -10.67 -5.25 18.34
C ILE A 265 -10.97 -3.83 18.81
N GLY A 266 -11.02 -3.60 20.11
CA GLY A 266 -11.30 -2.28 20.66
C GLY A 266 -11.30 -2.28 22.18
N PRO A 267 -11.26 -1.10 22.82
CA PRO A 267 -11.15 -0.95 24.28
C PRO A 267 -12.34 -1.55 25.08
N GLY A 268 -13.39 -2.03 24.42
CA GLY A 268 -14.49 -2.80 25.04
C GLY A 268 -14.53 -4.28 24.67
N SER A 269 -13.62 -4.79 23.81
CA SER A 269 -13.71 -6.16 23.32
C SER A 269 -13.19 -7.21 24.31
N PHE A 270 -12.33 -6.83 25.26
CA PHE A 270 -11.75 -7.76 26.25
C PHE A 270 -11.48 -7.15 27.63
N THR A 271 -11.41 -5.82 27.76
CA THR A 271 -11.25 -5.14 29.05
C THR A 271 -12.61 -4.64 29.54
N ASN A 272 -13.33 -5.51 30.23
CA ASN A 272 -14.24 -5.06 31.28
C ASN A 272 -13.36 -4.37 32.33
N ILE A 273 -13.58 -3.07 32.55
CA ILE A 273 -13.47 -2.29 33.80
C ILE A 273 -13.37 -0.83 33.36
N THR A 274 -14.50 -0.14 33.37
CA THR A 274 -14.54 1.31 33.58
C THR A 274 -15.54 1.56 34.71
N ASP A 275 -15.15 2.35 35.70
CA ASP A 275 -15.90 2.72 36.91
C ASP A 275 -17.19 3.55 36.66
N ALA A 276 -17.73 3.50 35.44
CA ALA A 276 -18.94 4.22 35.03
C ALA A 276 -19.88 3.33 34.20
N GLY A 277 -20.30 2.19 34.76
CA GLY A 277 -21.66 1.63 34.67
C GLY A 277 -22.30 1.25 33.33
N GLN A 278 -21.73 1.52 32.15
CA GLN A 278 -22.30 1.09 30.87
C GLN A 278 -21.21 0.53 29.95
N ALA A 279 -20.78 -0.70 30.26
CA ALA A 279 -19.97 -1.51 29.37
C ALA A 279 -20.86 -2.08 28.24
N ALA A 280 -20.53 -1.77 26.99
CA ALA A 280 -21.13 -2.46 25.85
C ALA A 280 -20.73 -3.94 25.89
N ALA A 281 -21.70 -4.84 25.96
CA ALA A 281 -21.44 -6.28 26.06
C ALA A 281 -20.62 -6.78 24.86
N PRO A 282 -19.68 -7.73 25.07
CA PRO A 282 -18.90 -8.31 23.98
C PRO A 282 -19.83 -8.93 22.92
N VAL A 283 -19.66 -8.51 21.66
CA VAL A 283 -20.48 -8.97 20.53
C VAL A 283 -19.93 -10.30 20.00
N PHE A 284 -20.50 -11.40 20.48
CA PHE A 284 -20.18 -12.74 19.98
C PHE A 284 -20.89 -13.00 18.65
N HIS A 285 -20.12 -13.48 17.66
CA HIS A 285 -20.66 -13.86 16.36
C HIS A 285 -20.76 -15.38 16.27
N GLN A 286 -21.92 -15.89 15.83
CA GLN A 286 -22.13 -17.33 15.66
C GLN A 286 -21.21 -17.88 14.54
N MET A 287 -20.55 -19.00 14.81
CA MET A 287 -19.76 -19.70 13.80
C MET A 287 -20.67 -20.29 12.73
N LYS A 288 -20.35 -20.01 11.47
CA LYS A 288 -21.04 -20.59 10.32
C LYS A 288 -20.22 -21.74 9.76
N LEU A 289 -20.89 -22.79 9.34
CA LEU A 289 -20.29 -23.95 8.72
C LEU A 289 -20.63 -23.94 7.23
N ARG A 290 -19.60 -23.92 6.38
CA ARG A 290 -19.71 -23.88 4.93
C ARG A 290 -19.39 -25.24 4.36
N GLU A 291 -20.20 -25.67 3.40
CA GLU A 291 -19.96 -26.91 2.66
C GLU A 291 -19.08 -26.64 1.43
N LEU A 292 -17.95 -27.34 1.34
CA LEU A 292 -17.04 -27.31 0.22
C LEU A 292 -17.27 -28.55 -0.64
N HIS A 293 -17.60 -28.32 -1.91
CA HIS A 293 -17.84 -29.38 -2.87
C HIS A 293 -16.49 -29.80 -3.45
N THR A 294 -16.10 -31.05 -3.21
CA THR A 294 -14.88 -31.64 -3.76
C THR A 294 -15.21 -32.88 -4.58
N THR A 295 -14.32 -33.29 -5.50
CA THR A 295 -14.50 -34.53 -6.25
C THR A 295 -13.39 -35.52 -5.89
N ALA A 296 -13.75 -36.77 -5.65
CA ALA A 296 -12.80 -37.84 -5.37
C ALA A 296 -12.87 -38.90 -6.48
N PRO A 297 -11.74 -39.43 -6.98
CA PRO A 297 -11.73 -40.49 -7.97
C PRO A 297 -12.31 -41.78 -7.37
N ILE A 298 -13.19 -42.46 -8.12
CA ILE A 298 -13.72 -43.77 -7.73
C ILE A 298 -12.73 -44.83 -8.21
N PRO A 299 -12.13 -45.65 -7.32
CA PRO A 299 -11.23 -46.72 -7.74
C PRO A 299 -12.01 -47.76 -8.57
N THR A 300 -11.54 -48.05 -9.78
CA THR A 300 -12.08 -49.17 -10.57
C THR A 300 -11.60 -50.46 -9.92
N LYS A 301 -12.54 -51.35 -9.54
CA LYS A 301 -12.18 -52.69 -9.04
C LYS A 301 -11.39 -53.39 -10.15
N LYS A 302 -10.12 -53.71 -9.90
CA LYS A 302 -9.34 -54.57 -10.78
C LYS A 302 -10.00 -55.95 -10.74
N THR A 303 -10.61 -56.36 -11.84
CA THR A 303 -11.04 -57.75 -12.05
C THR A 303 -9.77 -58.60 -12.12
N THR A 304 -9.43 -59.27 -11.02
CA THR A 304 -8.47 -60.38 -11.02
C THR A 304 -9.02 -61.47 -11.92
N LYS A 305 -8.30 -61.75 -13.00
CA LYS A 305 -8.52 -62.91 -13.88
C LYS A 305 -8.08 -64.19 -13.18
#